data_AF-V8NYI7-F1
#
_entry.id   AF-V8NYI7-F1
#
_cell.length_a   1.000
_cell.length_b   1.000
_cell.length_c   1.000
_cell.angle_alpha   90.00
_cell.angle_beta   90.00
_cell.angle_gamma   90.00
#
_symmetry.space_group_name_H-M   'P 1'
#
loop_
_entity.id
_entity.type
_entity.pdbx_description
1 polymer ?
#
loop_
_entity_poly.entity_id
_entity_poly.type
_entity_poly.pdbx_seq_one_letter_code
_entity_poly.pdbx_strand_id
1 'polypeptide(L)'
;MTLFHFGNCFALAYFPYFITYKCSGLSEYNAFWRCVQAGATYLFVQLCKMLFLATFFPTWEGGAGAYDFVGEFMKATVDLADLVGLHLVMSRNAGKGEYKIMVAALGWATAELIMSRCIPLWVGARGIEFDWKYIQMSIDSNISLVHYIATAALVWMFTRYDLPKHYRLPLTFLLGVSIYKAFFMESFVHVFLLGSWTALLVKAVITGLLSFSSLALFVTLVHSN
;
A
#
# COMPACT_ATOMS: atom_id res chain seq x y z
N MET A 1 -20.42 18.57 -15.63
CA MET A 1 -19.45 17.51 -16.01
C MET A 1 -18.41 17.26 -14.93
N THR A 2 -17.81 18.31 -14.36
CA THR A 2 -16.83 18.26 -13.25
C THR A 2 -17.20 17.35 -12.07
N LEU A 3 -18.40 17.53 -11.49
CA LEU A 3 -18.89 16.70 -10.39
C LEU A 3 -19.14 15.24 -10.79
N PHE A 4 -19.53 14.97 -12.04
CA PHE A 4 -19.74 13.61 -12.53
C PHE A 4 -18.43 12.85 -12.66
N HIS A 5 -17.39 13.48 -13.23
CA HIS A 5 -16.07 12.85 -13.36
C HIS A 5 -15.42 12.60 -12.02
N PHE A 6 -15.50 13.57 -11.09
CA PHE A 6 -15.07 13.40 -9.72
C PHE A 6 -15.79 12.25 -9.03
N GLY A 7 -17.13 12.29 -9.02
CA GLY A 7 -17.96 11.30 -8.36
C GLY A 7 -17.69 9.89 -8.86
N ASN A 8 -17.55 9.71 -10.17
CA ASN A 8 -17.24 8.42 -10.78
C ASN A 8 -15.85 7.89 -10.39
N CYS A 9 -14.81 8.73 -10.46
CA CYS A 9 -13.45 8.31 -10.09
C CYS A 9 -13.33 8.05 -8.59
N PHE A 10 -13.91 8.92 -7.77
CA PHE A 10 -13.93 8.76 -6.33
C PHE A 10 -14.72 7.51 -5.92
N ALA A 11 -15.88 7.26 -6.52
CA ALA A 11 -16.63 6.03 -6.29
C ALA A 11 -15.82 4.80 -6.71
N LEU A 12 -15.18 4.83 -7.88
CA LEU A 12 -14.34 3.73 -8.36
C LEU A 12 -13.17 3.43 -7.42
N ALA A 13 -12.58 4.46 -6.80
CA ALA A 13 -11.49 4.30 -5.84
C ALA A 13 -11.97 3.89 -4.44
N TYR A 14 -13.03 4.50 -3.91
CA TYR A 14 -13.46 4.33 -2.52
C TYR A 14 -14.41 3.14 -2.31
N PHE A 15 -15.22 2.79 -3.30
CA PHE A 15 -16.25 1.76 -3.12
C PHE A 15 -15.68 0.38 -2.73
N PRO A 16 -14.55 -0.08 -3.28
CA PRO A 16 -13.90 -1.31 -2.80
C PRO A 16 -13.51 -1.25 -1.33
N TYR A 17 -13.00 -0.12 -0.84
CA TYR A 17 -12.65 0.08 0.57
C TYR A 17 -13.90 -0.05 1.46
N PHE A 18 -15.00 0.56 1.04
CA PHE A 18 -16.27 0.48 1.75
C PHE A 18 -16.82 -0.97 1.79
N ILE A 19 -16.79 -1.69 0.67
CA ILE A 19 -17.20 -3.10 0.62
C ILE A 19 -16.31 -3.92 1.56
N THR A 20 -14.98 -3.77 1.49
CA THR A 20 -14.06 -4.50 2.35
C THR A 20 -14.33 -4.21 3.83
N TYR A 21 -14.62 -2.95 4.20
CA TYR A 21 -15.00 -2.60 5.58
C TYR A 21 -16.26 -3.33 6.06
N LYS A 22 -17.28 -3.41 5.21
CA LYS A 22 -18.56 -4.05 5.54
C LYS A 22 -18.48 -5.58 5.54
N CYS A 23 -17.86 -6.16 4.52
CA CYS A 23 -17.80 -7.61 4.33
C CYS A 23 -16.77 -8.31 5.22
N SER A 24 -15.79 -7.59 5.79
CA SER A 24 -14.81 -8.14 6.73
C SER A 24 -15.30 -8.22 8.18
N GLY A 25 -16.55 -7.84 8.46
CA GLY A 25 -17.11 -7.81 9.81
C GLY A 25 -16.60 -6.67 10.69
N LEU A 26 -15.69 -5.81 10.21
CA LEU A 26 -15.16 -4.67 10.97
C LEU A 26 -16.25 -3.71 11.47
N SER A 27 -17.33 -3.56 10.69
CA SER A 27 -18.45 -2.72 11.09
C SER A 27 -19.22 -3.24 12.31
N GLU A 28 -19.18 -4.55 12.57
CA GLU A 28 -19.85 -5.15 13.74
C GLU A 28 -19.10 -4.86 15.04
N TYR A 29 -17.78 -4.72 14.95
CA TYR A 29 -16.91 -4.44 16.10
C TYR A 29 -16.76 -2.94 16.42
N ASN A 30 -17.52 -2.06 15.76
CA ASN A 30 -17.32 -0.60 15.85
C ASN A 30 -15.85 -0.19 15.61
N ALA A 31 -15.19 -0.87 14.65
CA ALA A 31 -13.75 -0.73 14.40
C ALA A 31 -13.36 0.61 13.75
N PHE A 32 -14.33 1.45 13.38
CA PHE A 32 -14.11 2.73 12.71
C PHE A 32 -13.03 3.58 13.39
N TRP A 33 -13.13 3.78 14.70
CA TRP A 33 -12.16 4.60 15.43
C TRP A 33 -10.75 4.00 15.44
N ARG A 34 -10.65 2.67 15.43
CA ARG A 34 -9.37 1.97 15.32
C ARG A 34 -8.75 2.13 13.93
N CYS A 35 -9.57 2.10 12.88
CA CYS A 35 -9.13 2.41 11.52
C CYS A 35 -8.67 3.87 11.39
N VAL A 36 -9.38 4.82 12.01
CA VAL A 36 -8.97 6.24 12.05
C VAL A 36 -7.63 6.39 12.77
N GLN A 37 -7.44 5.71 13.90
CA GLN A 37 -6.16 5.72 14.62
C GLN A 37 -5.02 5.11 13.79
N ALA A 38 -5.28 4.04 13.05
CA ALA A 38 -4.34 3.45 12.11
C ALA A 38 -3.96 4.45 11.00
N GLY A 39 -4.95 5.14 10.42
CA GLY A 39 -4.73 6.19 9.44
C GLY A 39 -3.92 7.38 9.99
N ALA A 40 -4.18 7.81 11.23
CA ALA A 40 -3.37 8.84 11.89
C ALA A 40 -1.91 8.41 12.08
N THR A 41 -1.68 7.12 12.37
CA THR A 41 -0.32 6.57 12.45
C THR A 41 0.38 6.59 11.09
N TYR A 42 -0.34 6.26 10.01
CA TYR A 42 0.17 6.41 8.64
C TYR A 42 0.61 7.85 8.36
N LEU A 43 -0.21 8.86 8.70
CA LEU A 43 0.15 10.27 8.49
C LEU A 43 1.44 10.65 9.22
N PHE A 44 1.59 10.20 10.46
CA PHE A 44 2.79 10.44 11.25
C PHE A 44 4.02 9.79 10.60
N VAL A 45 3.93 8.51 10.23
CA VAL A 45 5.03 7.77 9.59
C VAL A 45 5.41 8.42 8.25
N GLN A 46 4.42 8.79 7.44
CA GLN A 46 4.64 9.44 6.16
C GLN A 46 5.32 10.82 6.32
N LEU A 47 4.94 11.59 7.34
CA LEU A 47 5.60 12.86 7.66
C LEU A 47 7.06 12.65 8.07
N CYS A 48 7.33 11.66 8.93
CA CYS A 48 8.70 11.30 9.31
C CYS A 48 9.52 10.85 8.11
N LYS A 49 8.95 10.04 7.22
CA LYS A 49 9.59 9.57 5.97
C LYS A 49 9.95 10.76 5.07
N MET A 50 9.01 11.67 4.84
CA MET A 50 9.25 12.84 4.00
C MET A 50 10.31 13.78 4.58
N LEU A 51 10.35 13.97 5.90
CA LEU A 51 11.39 14.75 6.57
C LEU A 51 12.77 14.07 6.45
N PHE A 52 12.84 12.75 6.64
CA PHE A 52 14.07 11.99 6.49
C PHE A 52 14.59 12.04 5.06
N LEU A 53 13.71 11.83 4.07
CA LEU A 53 14.06 11.94 2.66
C LEU A 53 14.58 13.35 2.33
N ALA A 54 13.88 14.41 2.76
CA ALA A 54 14.28 15.78 2.48
C ALA A 54 15.60 16.21 3.15
N THR A 55 16.00 15.58 4.27
CA THR A 55 17.21 15.95 5.02
C THR A 55 18.45 15.17 4.57
N PHE A 56 18.30 13.87 4.28
CA PHE A 56 19.42 12.99 3.96
C PHE A 56 19.61 12.74 2.46
N PHE A 57 18.58 12.96 1.63
CA PHE A 57 18.67 12.78 0.18
C PHE A 57 18.59 14.15 -0.50
N PRO A 58 19.74 14.79 -0.80
CA PRO A 58 19.71 15.99 -1.64
C PRO A 58 19.08 15.63 -2.99
N THR A 59 18.43 16.61 -3.63
CA THR A 59 18.00 16.46 -5.03
C THR A 59 19.24 16.16 -5.86
N TRP A 60 19.38 14.92 -6.32
CA TRP A 60 20.50 14.51 -7.17
C TRP A 60 20.44 15.28 -8.48
N GLU A 61 21.27 16.32 -8.62
CA GLU A 61 21.53 17.03 -9.89
C GLU A 61 22.58 16.26 -10.72
N GLY A 62 22.42 14.94 -10.83
CA GLY A 62 23.25 14.14 -11.74
C GLY A 62 22.99 14.51 -13.19
N GLY A 63 24.04 14.40 -14.02
CA GLY A 63 24.04 14.82 -15.42
C GLY A 63 22.81 14.36 -16.20
N ALA A 64 22.23 15.30 -16.96
CA ALA A 64 20.99 15.17 -17.70
C ALA A 64 20.85 13.81 -18.43
N GLY A 65 20.02 12.91 -17.88
CA GLY A 65 19.56 11.71 -18.57
C GLY A 65 19.90 10.35 -17.92
N ALA A 66 20.70 10.30 -16.85
CA ALA A 66 20.98 9.03 -16.15
C ALA A 66 20.02 8.78 -14.99
N TYR A 67 19.34 7.62 -14.97
CA TYR A 67 18.51 7.19 -13.85
C TYR A 67 19.39 6.77 -12.65
N ASP A 68 19.18 7.40 -11.50
CA ASP A 68 19.94 7.13 -10.28
C ASP A 68 19.42 5.89 -9.55
N PHE A 69 19.84 4.71 -10.01
CA PHE A 69 19.46 3.43 -9.39
C PHE A 69 19.83 3.35 -7.91
N VAL A 70 20.97 3.91 -7.50
CA VAL A 70 21.46 3.81 -6.11
C VAL A 70 20.63 4.71 -5.21
N GLY A 71 20.37 5.95 -5.64
CA GLY A 71 19.49 6.86 -4.92
C GLY A 71 18.08 6.31 -4.76
N GLU A 72 17.47 5.79 -5.83
CA GLU A 72 16.13 5.21 -5.77
C GLU A 72 16.06 3.94 -4.90
N PHE A 73 17.10 3.11 -4.92
CA PHE A 73 17.21 1.96 -4.01
C PHE A 73 17.28 2.40 -2.54
N MET A 74 18.09 3.42 -2.25
CA MET A 74 18.23 3.96 -0.91
C MET A 74 16.93 4.61 -0.42
N LYS A 75 16.20 5.33 -1.29
CA LYS A 75 14.86 5.87 -0.96
C LYS A 75 13.87 4.74 -0.65
N ALA A 76 13.89 3.66 -1.43
CA ALA A 76 13.04 2.50 -1.19
C ALA A 76 13.33 1.82 0.16
N THR A 77 14.56 1.91 0.68
CA THR A 77 14.85 1.38 2.03
C THR A 77 14.11 2.16 3.13
N VAL A 78 13.75 3.42 2.89
CA VAL A 78 12.99 4.24 3.85
C VAL A 78 11.56 3.71 4.00
N ASP A 79 11.02 2.99 3.01
CA ASP A 79 9.71 2.33 3.09
C ASP A 79 9.68 1.17 4.11
N LEU A 80 10.83 0.73 4.65
CA LEU A 80 10.87 -0.13 5.84
C LEU A 80 10.15 0.50 7.04
N ALA A 81 10.11 1.85 7.12
CA ALA A 81 9.38 2.56 8.15
C ALA A 81 7.87 2.26 8.14
N ASP A 82 7.31 1.98 6.96
CA ASP A 82 5.89 1.66 6.82
C ASP A 82 5.57 0.30 7.47
N LEU A 83 6.48 -0.67 7.39
CA LEU A 83 6.33 -1.95 8.10
C LEU A 83 6.33 -1.77 9.62
N VAL A 84 7.21 -0.90 10.12
CA VAL A 84 7.28 -0.57 11.56
C VAL A 84 5.98 0.10 11.99
N GLY A 85 5.45 1.02 11.18
CA GLY A 85 4.16 1.65 11.41
C GLY A 85 3.01 0.65 11.49
N LEU A 86 2.91 -0.26 10.51
CA LEU A 86 1.90 -1.32 10.49
C LEU A 86 2.01 -2.23 11.72
N HIS A 87 3.23 -2.62 12.11
CA HIS A 87 3.45 -3.41 13.31
C HIS A 87 3.00 -2.67 14.59
N LEU A 88 3.30 -1.37 14.69
CA LEU A 88 2.87 -0.54 15.82
C LEU A 88 1.35 -0.41 15.91
N VAL A 89 0.66 -0.26 14.77
CA VAL A 89 -0.81 -0.25 14.74
C VAL A 89 -1.38 -1.58 15.24
N MET A 90 -0.83 -2.69 14.78
CA MET A 90 -1.31 -4.03 15.16
C MET A 90 -1.00 -4.39 16.62
N SER A 91 0.12 -3.92 17.16
CA SER A 91 0.48 -4.17 18.58
C SER A 91 -0.40 -3.39 19.55
N ARG A 92 -0.87 -2.19 19.17
CA ARG A 92 -1.79 -1.38 19.98
C ARG A 92 -3.24 -1.86 19.96
N ASN A 93 -3.63 -2.62 18.94
CA ASN A 93 -4.98 -3.17 18.83
C ASN A 93 -5.06 -4.54 19.51
N ALA A 94 -5.97 -4.69 20.47
CA ALA A 94 -6.32 -5.99 21.06
C ALA A 94 -7.36 -6.72 20.19
N GLY A 95 -7.31 -8.06 20.16
CA GLY A 95 -8.25 -8.88 19.39
C GLY A 95 -7.57 -10.00 18.61
N LYS A 96 -8.36 -10.73 17.81
CA LYS A 96 -7.88 -11.78 16.90
C LYS A 96 -6.94 -11.21 15.83
N GLY A 97 -6.02 -12.04 15.35
CA GLY A 97 -5.03 -11.65 14.34
C GLY A 97 -5.65 -11.05 13.07
N GLU A 98 -6.66 -11.74 12.53
CA GLU A 98 -7.42 -11.31 11.34
C GLU A 98 -8.02 -9.91 11.51
N TYR A 99 -8.60 -9.64 12.69
CA TYR A 99 -9.14 -8.32 13.01
C TYR A 99 -8.05 -7.25 13.04
N LYS A 100 -6.91 -7.52 13.68
CA LYS A 100 -5.77 -6.58 13.73
C LYS A 100 -5.23 -6.27 12.34
N ILE A 101 -5.08 -7.29 11.50
CA ILE A 101 -4.62 -7.16 10.10
C ILE A 101 -5.57 -6.26 9.33
N MET A 102 -6.88 -6.54 9.37
CA MET A 102 -7.87 -5.80 8.59
C MET A 102 -8.01 -4.35 9.04
N VAL A 103 -7.98 -4.07 10.36
CA VAL A 103 -7.99 -2.70 10.87
C VAL A 103 -6.76 -1.92 10.43
N ALA A 104 -5.57 -2.52 10.57
CA ALA A 104 -4.32 -1.87 10.20
C ALA A 104 -4.26 -1.61 8.69
N ALA A 105 -4.51 -2.62 7.87
CA ALA A 105 -4.47 -2.52 6.42
C ALA A 105 -5.49 -1.50 5.88
N LEU A 106 -6.74 -1.58 6.31
CA LEU A 106 -7.80 -0.72 5.78
C LEU A 106 -7.61 0.73 6.24
N GLY A 107 -7.26 0.96 7.51
CA GLY A 107 -6.99 2.31 8.00
C GLY A 107 -5.78 2.95 7.30
N TRP A 108 -4.71 2.18 7.11
CA TRP A 108 -3.50 2.61 6.41
C TRP A 108 -3.79 2.93 4.94
N ALA A 109 -4.41 1.99 4.22
CA ALA A 109 -4.73 2.16 2.81
C ALA A 109 -5.72 3.31 2.57
N THR A 110 -6.72 3.48 3.44
CA THR A 110 -7.69 4.58 3.31
C THR A 110 -7.01 5.93 3.53
N ALA A 111 -6.09 6.03 4.49
CA ALA A 111 -5.33 7.25 4.73
C ALA A 111 -4.38 7.56 3.55
N GLU A 112 -3.77 6.54 2.96
CA GLU A 112 -2.98 6.68 1.73
C GLU A 112 -3.85 7.19 0.57
N LEU A 113 -4.99 6.54 0.30
CA LEU A 113 -5.95 6.98 -0.72
C LEU A 113 -6.34 8.45 -0.55
N ILE A 114 -6.68 8.86 0.69
CA ILE A 114 -7.09 10.24 0.95
C ILE A 114 -5.93 11.21 0.70
N MET A 115 -4.74 10.92 1.20
CA MET A 115 -3.60 11.83 1.08
C MET A 115 -3.03 11.90 -0.33
N SER A 116 -2.92 10.77 -1.02
CA SER A 116 -2.25 10.71 -2.31
C SER A 116 -3.20 10.95 -3.49
N ARG A 117 -4.51 10.65 -3.33
CA ARG A 117 -5.48 10.62 -4.44
C ARG A 117 -6.63 11.62 -4.35
N CYS A 118 -7.04 12.06 -3.17
CA CYS A 118 -8.15 13.02 -3.09
C CYS A 118 -7.78 14.38 -3.72
N ILE A 119 -6.56 14.88 -3.50
CA ILE A 119 -6.14 16.18 -4.07
C ILE A 119 -6.08 16.12 -5.60
N PRO A 120 -5.41 15.15 -6.24
CA PRO A 120 -5.36 15.10 -7.70
C PRO A 120 -6.72 14.82 -8.35
N LEU A 121 -7.57 13.99 -7.72
CA LEU A 121 -8.94 13.77 -8.20
C LEU A 121 -9.80 15.04 -8.08
N TRP A 122 -9.66 15.79 -6.99
CA TRP A 122 -10.36 17.07 -6.79
C TRP A 122 -9.92 18.13 -7.81
N VAL A 123 -8.61 18.27 -8.03
CA VAL A 123 -8.07 19.22 -9.02
C VAL A 123 -8.45 18.79 -10.43
N GLY A 124 -8.39 17.49 -10.73
CA GLY A 124 -8.80 16.93 -12.02
C GLY A 124 -10.27 17.13 -12.33
N ALA A 125 -11.11 17.12 -11.30
CA ALA A 125 -12.52 17.45 -11.43
C ALA A 125 -12.76 18.89 -11.91
N ARG A 126 -11.83 19.82 -11.69
CA ARG A 126 -11.97 21.22 -12.13
C ARG A 126 -11.58 21.43 -13.59
N GLY A 127 -11.01 20.42 -14.25
CA GLY A 127 -10.67 20.45 -15.67
C GLY A 127 -11.91 20.47 -16.58
N ILE A 128 -11.75 21.05 -17.76
CA ILE A 128 -12.78 21.08 -18.82
C ILE A 128 -12.82 19.74 -19.57
N GLU A 129 -11.68 19.05 -19.65
CA GLU A 129 -11.51 17.79 -20.37
C GLU A 129 -11.16 16.65 -19.39
N PHE A 130 -11.62 15.44 -19.71
CA PHE A 130 -11.42 14.27 -18.88
C PHE A 130 -10.23 13.43 -19.34
N ASP A 131 -9.25 13.27 -18.45
CA ASP A 131 -8.07 12.43 -18.70
C ASP A 131 -8.23 11.02 -18.14
N TRP A 132 -7.76 10.02 -18.90
CA TRP A 132 -7.65 8.63 -18.44
C TRP A 132 -6.72 8.44 -17.24
N LYS A 133 -5.86 9.42 -16.95
CA LYS A 133 -4.99 9.44 -15.77
C LYS A 133 -5.79 9.28 -14.47
N TYR A 134 -6.96 9.90 -14.36
CA TYR A 134 -7.78 9.83 -13.14
C TYR A 134 -8.42 8.45 -12.94
N ILE A 135 -8.79 7.77 -14.03
CA ILE A 135 -9.26 6.38 -13.99
C ILE A 135 -8.12 5.45 -13.58
N GLN A 136 -6.95 5.58 -14.22
CA GLN A 136 -5.78 4.77 -13.86
C GLN A 136 -5.41 4.96 -12.39
N MET A 137 -5.45 6.20 -11.89
CA MET A 137 -5.19 6.54 -10.49
C MET A 137 -6.21 5.91 -9.53
N SER A 138 -7.48 5.85 -9.92
CA SER A 138 -8.53 5.20 -9.14
C SER A 138 -8.34 3.68 -9.09
N ILE A 139 -8.00 3.06 -10.22
CA ILE A 139 -7.68 1.62 -10.29
C ILE A 139 -6.41 1.30 -9.50
N ASP A 140 -5.39 2.15 -9.61
CA ASP A 140 -4.13 2.04 -8.87
C ASP A 140 -4.37 1.99 -7.35
N SER A 141 -5.30 2.80 -6.86
CA SER A 141 -5.70 2.83 -5.45
C SER A 141 -6.28 1.51 -4.97
N ASN A 142 -7.03 0.81 -5.83
CA ASN A 142 -7.60 -0.50 -5.51
C ASN A 142 -6.51 -1.58 -5.49
N ILE A 143 -5.51 -1.48 -6.37
CA ILE A 143 -4.33 -2.36 -6.34
C ILE A 143 -3.53 -2.11 -5.05
N SER A 144 -3.35 -0.85 -4.65
CA SER A 144 -2.68 -0.49 -3.40
C SER A 144 -3.41 -1.03 -2.17
N LEU A 145 -4.75 -1.00 -2.13
CA LEU A 145 -5.54 -1.60 -1.05
C LEU A 145 -5.17 -3.07 -0.84
N VAL A 146 -5.21 -3.86 -1.91
CA VAL A 146 -4.91 -5.30 -1.87
C VAL A 146 -3.46 -5.54 -1.41
N HIS A 147 -2.54 -4.71 -1.90
CA HIS A 147 -1.14 -4.76 -1.48
C HIS A 147 -0.95 -4.48 0.01
N TYR A 148 -1.63 -3.47 0.58
CA TYR A 148 -1.55 -3.16 2.01
C TYR A 148 -2.18 -4.25 2.88
N ILE A 149 -3.27 -4.89 2.43
CA ILE A 149 -3.84 -6.06 3.11
C ILE A 149 -2.83 -7.21 3.17
N ALA A 150 -2.21 -7.54 2.03
CA ALA A 150 -1.18 -8.57 1.97
C ALA A 150 0.03 -8.22 2.86
N THR A 151 0.50 -6.98 2.79
CA THR A 151 1.66 -6.52 3.59
C THR A 151 1.37 -6.56 5.09
N ALA A 152 0.20 -6.10 5.53
CA ALA A 152 -0.20 -6.18 6.92
C ALA A 152 -0.29 -7.63 7.41
N ALA A 153 -0.81 -8.55 6.58
CA ALA A 153 -0.85 -9.97 6.89
C ALA A 153 0.57 -10.56 7.03
N LEU A 154 1.48 -10.24 6.12
CA LEU A 154 2.88 -10.66 6.18
C LEU A 154 3.57 -10.14 7.46
N VAL A 155 3.40 -8.87 7.80
CA VAL A 155 3.97 -8.27 9.02
C VAL A 155 3.39 -8.94 10.28
N TRP A 156 2.09 -9.22 10.30
CA TRP A 156 1.46 -9.90 11.41
C TRP A 156 1.99 -11.34 11.59
N MET A 157 2.10 -12.09 10.49
CA MET A 157 2.68 -13.44 10.53
C MET A 157 4.14 -13.43 11.01
N PHE A 158 4.91 -12.41 10.62
CA PHE A 158 6.34 -12.32 10.96
C PHE A 158 6.57 -12.02 12.44
N THR A 159 5.64 -11.29 13.05
CA THR A 159 5.71 -10.86 14.45
C THR A 159 5.13 -11.89 15.42
N ARG A 160 4.57 -12.99 14.90
CA ARG A 160 4.03 -14.08 15.70
C ARG A 160 5.14 -14.92 16.32
N TYR A 161 5.05 -15.16 17.63
CA TYR A 161 6.04 -15.93 18.38
C TYR A 161 6.12 -17.41 17.95
N ASP A 162 4.99 -18.01 17.58
CA ASP A 162 4.89 -19.43 17.21
C ASP A 162 5.31 -19.75 15.76
N LEU A 163 6.05 -18.87 15.08
CA LEU A 163 6.42 -19.06 13.68
C LEU A 163 7.49 -20.16 13.52
N PRO A 164 7.20 -21.29 12.84
CA PRO A 164 8.19 -22.34 12.61
C PRO A 164 9.36 -21.81 11.77
N LYS A 165 10.58 -22.27 12.08
CA LYS A 165 11.82 -21.76 11.44
C LYS A 165 11.80 -21.88 9.91
N HIS A 166 11.18 -22.94 9.37
CA HIS A 166 11.07 -23.16 7.93
C HIS A 166 10.29 -22.05 7.19
N TYR A 167 9.28 -21.44 7.83
CA TYR A 167 8.46 -20.39 7.22
C TYR A 167 9.09 -18.99 7.31
N ARG A 168 10.15 -18.81 8.11
CA ARG A 168 10.81 -17.50 8.28
C ARG A 168 11.44 -16.98 6.99
N LEU A 169 12.11 -17.84 6.23
CA LEU A 169 12.78 -17.44 5.00
C LEU A 169 11.78 -17.04 3.89
N PRO A 170 10.73 -17.83 3.57
CA PRO A 170 9.70 -17.40 2.63
C PRO A 170 9.02 -16.09 3.03
N LEU A 171 8.75 -15.92 4.33
CA LEU A 171 8.06 -14.74 4.83
C LEU A 171 8.91 -13.47 4.75
N THR A 172 10.18 -13.55 5.12
CA THR A 172 11.13 -12.43 4.98
C THR A 172 11.37 -12.06 3.52
N PHE A 173 11.45 -13.06 2.64
CA PHE A 173 11.55 -12.84 1.19
C PHE A 173 10.33 -12.08 0.66
N LEU A 174 9.10 -12.52 0.97
CA LEU A 174 7.88 -11.83 0.52
C LEU A 174 7.73 -10.43 1.11
N LEU A 175 8.13 -10.22 2.37
CA LEU A 175 8.18 -8.87 2.97
C LEU A 175 9.16 -7.97 2.20
N GLY A 176 10.37 -8.46 1.90
CA GLY A 176 11.34 -7.73 1.11
C GLY A 176 10.80 -7.37 -0.29
N VAL A 177 10.20 -8.34 -0.99
CA VAL A 177 9.55 -8.09 -2.28
C VAL A 177 8.44 -7.05 -2.16
N SER A 178 7.67 -7.07 -1.06
CA SER A 178 6.61 -6.09 -0.83
C SER A 178 7.13 -4.66 -0.75
N ILE A 179 8.21 -4.44 0.01
CA ILE A 179 8.83 -3.11 0.21
C ILE A 179 9.47 -2.61 -1.08
N TYR A 180 10.33 -3.42 -1.70
CA TYR A 180 11.08 -3.00 -2.89
C TYR A 180 10.27 -3.05 -4.18
N LYS A 181 9.00 -3.47 -4.13
CA LYS A 181 8.10 -3.52 -5.29
C LYS A 181 8.04 -2.20 -6.03
N ALA A 182 7.93 -1.07 -5.34
CA ALA A 182 7.85 0.25 -5.97
C ALA A 182 9.11 0.55 -6.80
N PHE A 183 10.29 0.34 -6.21
CA PHE A 183 11.58 0.47 -6.87
C PHE A 183 11.71 -0.44 -8.11
N PHE A 184 11.33 -1.71 -7.98
CA PHE A 184 11.37 -2.63 -9.12
C PHE A 184 10.42 -2.21 -10.23
N MET A 185 9.22 -1.72 -9.89
CA MET A 185 8.25 -1.23 -10.86
C MET A 185 8.79 0.00 -11.61
N GLU A 186 9.34 0.99 -10.91
CA GLU A 186 9.89 2.19 -11.54
C GLU A 186 11.09 1.87 -12.43
N SER A 187 12.00 1.03 -11.95
CA SER A 187 13.14 0.54 -12.73
C SER A 187 12.66 -0.19 -14.00
N PHE A 188 11.64 -1.05 -13.89
CA PHE A 188 11.09 -1.80 -15.02
C PHE A 188 10.41 -0.87 -16.03
N VAL A 189 9.64 0.12 -15.57
CA VAL A 189 9.01 1.12 -16.44
C VAL A 189 10.06 1.95 -17.18
N HIS A 190 11.15 2.34 -16.51
CA HIS A 190 12.23 3.12 -17.11
C HIS A 190 13.02 2.30 -18.15
N VAL A 191 13.34 1.03 -17.85
CA VAL A 191 14.12 0.16 -18.74
C VAL A 191 13.33 -0.24 -19.99
N PHE A 192 12.05 -0.57 -19.84
CA PHE A 192 11.22 -1.07 -20.94
C PHE A 192 10.35 0.00 -21.61
N LEU A 193 10.42 1.26 -21.15
CA LEU A 193 9.61 2.38 -21.64
C LEU A 193 8.12 2.04 -21.72
N LEU A 194 7.62 1.42 -20.64
CA LEU A 194 6.25 0.91 -20.59
C LEU A 194 5.24 2.05 -20.59
N GLY A 195 4.19 1.91 -21.39
CA GLY A 195 3.03 2.79 -21.35
C GLY A 195 2.29 2.72 -19.99
N SER A 196 1.48 3.74 -19.69
CA SER A 196 0.81 3.84 -18.39
C SER A 196 -0.14 2.66 -18.09
N TRP A 197 -0.84 2.15 -19.11
CA TRP A 197 -1.75 1.01 -18.96
C TRP A 197 -1.02 -0.32 -18.76
N THR A 198 0.10 -0.53 -19.45
CA THR A 198 0.89 -1.75 -19.29
C THR A 198 1.60 -1.75 -17.94
N ALA A 199 2.11 -0.60 -17.49
CA ALA A 199 2.65 -0.44 -16.13
C ALA A 199 1.61 -0.77 -15.05
N LEU A 200 0.37 -0.29 -15.21
CA LEU A 200 -0.73 -0.59 -14.28
C LEU A 200 -1.06 -2.09 -14.26
N LEU A 201 -1.10 -2.74 -15.43
CA LEU A 201 -1.35 -4.19 -15.54
C LEU A 201 -0.24 -5.00 -14.85
N VAL A 202 1.02 -4.66 -15.09
CA VAL A 202 2.16 -5.32 -14.43
C VAL A 202 2.08 -5.13 -12.91
N LYS A 203 1.73 -3.92 -12.44
CA LYS A 203 1.51 -3.66 -11.01
C LYS A 203 0.42 -4.55 -10.43
N ALA A 204 -0.69 -4.71 -11.15
CA ALA A 204 -1.80 -5.56 -10.74
C ALA A 204 -1.39 -7.04 -10.64
N VAL A 205 -0.67 -7.55 -11.64
CA VAL A 205 -0.20 -8.95 -11.68
C VAL A 205 0.76 -9.23 -10.51
N ILE A 206 1.77 -8.37 -10.30
CA ILE A 206 2.73 -8.55 -9.20
C ILE A 206 2.03 -8.48 -7.84
N THR A 207 1.08 -7.56 -7.68
CA THR A 207 0.27 -7.47 -6.45
C THR A 207 -0.58 -8.71 -6.22
N GLY A 208 -1.19 -9.24 -7.28
CA GLY A 208 -1.98 -10.47 -7.24
C GLY A 208 -1.14 -11.67 -6.80
N LEU A 209 0.05 -11.84 -7.39
CA LEU A 209 0.99 -12.91 -7.03
C LEU A 209 1.46 -12.80 -5.57
N LEU A 210 1.82 -11.59 -5.13
CA LEU A 210 2.21 -11.32 -3.74
C LEU A 210 1.06 -11.61 -2.77
N SER A 211 -0.16 -11.22 -3.12
CA SER A 211 -1.32 -11.40 -2.26
C SER A 211 -1.76 -12.86 -2.18
N PHE A 212 -1.71 -13.58 -3.30
CA PHE A 212 -2.02 -15.01 -3.35
C PHE A 212 -1.00 -15.84 -2.57
N SER A 213 0.30 -15.53 -2.72
CA SER A 213 1.35 -16.18 -1.94
C SER A 213 1.25 -15.87 -0.44
N SER A 214 0.96 -14.61 -0.07
CA SER A 214 0.68 -14.23 1.32
C SER A 214 -0.52 -14.99 1.89
N LEU A 215 -1.61 -15.14 1.12
CA LEU A 215 -2.80 -15.87 1.54
C LEU A 215 -2.49 -17.37 1.73
N ALA A 216 -1.78 -17.98 0.79
CA ALA A 216 -1.38 -19.39 0.90
C ALA A 216 -0.53 -19.65 2.14
N LEU A 217 0.42 -18.76 2.46
CA LEU A 217 1.19 -18.84 3.69
C LEU A 217 0.32 -18.63 4.94
N PHE A 218 -0.60 -17.68 4.90
CA PHE A 218 -1.52 -17.44 6.02
C PHE A 218 -2.38 -18.67 6.32
N VAL A 219 -2.99 -19.27 5.28
CA VAL A 219 -3.83 -20.46 5.41
C VAL A 219 -3.02 -21.66 5.91
N THR A 220 -1.83 -21.90 5.36
CA THR A 220 -0.97 -23.01 5.79
C THR A 220 -0.50 -22.84 7.24
N LEU A 221 -0.15 -21.62 7.65
CA LEU A 221 0.23 -21.32 9.03
C LEU A 221 -0.93 -21.51 10.01
N VAL A 222 -2.16 -21.14 9.61
CA VAL A 222 -3.35 -21.32 10.45
C VAL A 222 -3.73 -22.80 10.59
N HIS A 223 -3.59 -23.61 9.54
CA HIS A 223 -3.91 -25.06 9.59
C HIS A 223 -2.79 -25.94 10.16
N SER A 224 -1.54 -25.45 10.19
CA SER A 224 -0.42 -26.19 10.77
C SER A 224 -0.38 -26.14 12.30
N ASN A 225 -1.22 -25.30 12.93
CA ASN A 225 -1.41 -25.20 14.38
C ASN A 225 -2.66 -25.96 14.82
#